data_AF-K2CYY4-F1
#
_entry.id   AF-K2CYY4-F1
#
_cell.length_a   1.000
_cell.length_b   1.000
_cell.length_c   1.000
_cell.angle_alpha   90.00
_cell.angle_beta   90.00
_cell.angle_gamma   90.00
#
_symmetry.space_group_name_H-M   'P 1'
#
loop_
_entity.id
_entity.type
_entity.pdbx_description
1 polymer ?
#
loop_
_entity_poly.entity_id
_entity_poly.type
_entity_poly.pdbx_seq_one_letter_code
_entity_poly.pdbx_strand_id
1 'polypeptide(L)' 'PRPGYKRALLKEESYVSVPTKIGKNVWIGTHSVVLKGVEIGDNVIIGAGSVVTKSIPGGCIAVGNPARVIKKL' A
#
# COMPACT_ATOMS: atom_id res chain seq x y z
N PRO A 1 28.19 11.44 -6.26
CA PRO A 1 28.13 9.98 -5.93
C PRO A 1 29.39 9.55 -5.16
N ARG A 2 29.25 8.90 -4.00
CA ARG A 2 30.39 8.51 -3.14
C ARG A 2 31.12 7.27 -3.73
N PRO A 3 32.46 7.19 -3.68
CA PRO A 3 33.21 5.98 -4.06
C PRO A 3 32.83 4.82 -3.13
N GLY A 4 32.46 3.67 -3.69
CA GLY A 4 32.06 2.48 -2.93
C GLY A 4 30.57 2.10 -3.02
N TYR A 5 29.72 2.96 -3.60
CA TYR A 5 28.36 2.57 -3.94
C TYR A 5 28.39 1.74 -5.24
N LYS A 6 28.70 0.44 -5.13
CA LYS A 6 28.40 -0.51 -6.21
C LYS A 6 26.89 -0.40 -6.44
N ARG A 7 26.52 0.26 -7.54
CA ARG A 7 25.17 0.20 -8.09
C ARG A 7 24.88 -1.29 -8.22
N ALA A 8 24.05 -1.85 -7.33
CA ALA A 8 23.62 -3.23 -7.42
C ALA A 8 22.93 -3.32 -8.77
N LEU A 9 23.69 -3.74 -9.77
CA LEU A 9 23.20 -4.11 -11.07
C LEU A 9 22.21 -5.22 -10.75
N LEU A 10 20.93 -4.90 -10.91
CA LEU A 10 19.89 -5.90 -10.91
C LEU A 10 20.34 -6.92 -11.96
N LYS A 11 20.84 -8.07 -11.49
CA LYS A 11 20.70 -9.30 -12.25
C LYS A 11 19.24 -9.35 -12.69
N GLU A 12 18.95 -9.95 -13.83
CA GLU A 12 17.60 -10.33 -14.22
C GLU A 12 17.02 -11.31 -13.19
N GLU A 13 16.73 -10.82 -11.98
CA GLU A 13 15.93 -11.50 -10.98
C GLU A 13 14.50 -11.14 -11.33
N SER A 14 13.74 -12.16 -11.68
CA SER A 14 12.31 -12.04 -11.96
C SER A 14 11.59 -11.44 -10.74
N TYR A 15 11.23 -10.16 -10.82
CA TYR A 15 10.41 -9.53 -9.78
C TYR A 15 9.03 -10.18 -9.75
N VAL A 16 8.78 -10.99 -8.71
CA VAL A 16 7.45 -11.58 -8.47
C VAL A 16 6.52 -10.48 -7.94
N SER A 17 5.64 -9.97 -8.79
CA SER A 17 4.56 -9.05 -8.41
C SER A 17 3.22 -9.79 -8.36
N VAL A 18 2.33 -9.36 -7.45
CA VAL A 18 0.96 -9.86 -7.33
C VAL A 18 0.03 -8.66 -7.50
N PRO A 19 -1.06 -8.77 -8.28
CA PRO A 19 -1.97 -7.66 -8.51
C PRO A 19 -2.53 -7.10 -7.19
N THR A 20 -2.73 -5.79 -7.16
CA THR A 20 -3.37 -5.08 -6.06
C THR A 20 -4.73 -4.60 -6.55
N LYS A 21 -5.79 -4.80 -5.76
CA LYS A 21 -7.14 -4.37 -6.13
C LYS A 21 -7.58 -3.22 -5.26
N ILE A 22 -8.11 -2.18 -5.90
CA ILE A 22 -8.73 -1.03 -5.23
C ILE A 22 -10.19 -1.01 -5.66
N GLY A 23 -11.09 -1.05 -4.68
CA GLY A 23 -12.53 -1.00 -4.89
C GLY A 23 -13.02 0.37 -5.36
N LYS A 24 -14.34 0.52 -5.40
CA LYS A 24 -15.04 1.75 -5.76
C LYS A 24 -15.07 2.74 -4.59
N ASN A 25 -15.06 4.03 -4.91
CA ASN A 25 -15.18 5.12 -3.93
C ASN A 25 -14.11 5.07 -2.82
N VAL A 26 -12.89 4.67 -3.16
CA VAL A 26 -11.76 4.64 -2.23
C VAL A 26 -11.05 5.98 -2.24
N TRP A 27 -10.85 6.57 -1.08
CA TRP A 27 -10.00 7.76 -0.92
C TRP A 27 -8.66 7.36 -0.31
N ILE A 28 -7.57 7.65 -1.03
CA ILE A 28 -6.20 7.36 -0.57
C ILE A 28 -5.50 8.68 -0.26
N GLY A 29 -5.17 8.88 1.02
CA GLY A 29 -4.45 10.05 1.49
C GLY A 29 -3.03 10.14 0.93
N THR A 30 -2.53 11.37 0.82
CA THR A 30 -1.20 11.68 0.28
C THR A 30 -0.10 10.86 0.94
N HIS A 31 0.90 10.45 0.16
CA HIS A 31 2.08 9.72 0.63
C HIS A 31 1.75 8.37 1.30
N SER A 32 0.61 7.77 0.97
CA SER A 32 0.32 6.39 1.36
C SER A 32 1.05 5.40 0.46
N VAL A 33 1.43 4.25 1.02
CA VAL A 33 2.07 3.13 0.31
C VAL A 33 1.15 1.92 0.42
N VAL A 34 0.80 1.31 -0.72
CA VAL A 34 0.03 0.07 -0.77
C VAL A 34 0.93 -1.05 -1.26
N LEU A 35 1.10 -2.11 -0.45
CA LEU A 35 1.93 -3.25 -0.83
C LEU A 35 1.24 -4.14 -1.87
N LYS A 36 2.04 -4.86 -2.66
CA LYS A 36 1.55 -5.83 -3.66
C LYS A 36 0.67 -6.91 -3.02
N GLY A 37 -0.32 -7.41 -3.75
CA GLY A 37 -1.21 -8.48 -3.30
C GLY A 37 -2.27 -8.08 -2.28
N VAL A 38 -2.43 -6.78 -2.01
CA VAL A 38 -3.45 -6.24 -1.11
C VAL A 38 -4.75 -5.97 -1.88
N GLU A 39 -5.88 -6.22 -1.23
CA GLU A 39 -7.20 -5.81 -1.72
C GLU A 39 -7.81 -4.76 -0.78
N ILE A 40 -8.19 -3.61 -1.32
CA ILE A 40 -8.93 -2.56 -0.61
C ILE A 40 -10.38 -2.62 -1.08
N GLY A 41 -11.31 -2.87 -0.16
CA GLY A 41 -12.74 -2.94 -0.46
C GLY A 41 -13.37 -1.60 -0.86
N ASP A 42 -14.65 -1.63 -1.21
CA ASP A 42 -15.41 -0.43 -1.60
C ASP A 42 -15.63 0.52 -0.41
N ASN A 43 -15.73 1.83 -0.69
CA ASN A 43 -16.02 2.88 0.29
C ASN A 43 -15.00 2.90 1.45
N VAL A 44 -13.70 2.85 1.14
CA VAL A 44 -12.61 2.88 2.14
C VAL A 44 -11.89 4.22 2.12
N ILE A 45 -11.51 4.71 3.30
CA ILE A 45 -10.61 5.85 3.46
C ILE A 45 -9.27 5.37 4.03
N ILE A 46 -8.19 5.57 3.28
CA ILE A 46 -6.81 5.37 3.74
C ILE A 46 -6.23 6.73 4.14
N GLY A 47 -5.82 6.89 5.40
CA GLY A 47 -5.24 8.15 5.88
C GLY A 47 -3.88 8.47 5.24
N ALA A 48 -3.49 9.75 5.22
CA ALA A 48 -2.19 10.16 4.70
C ALA A 48 -1.02 9.49 5.44
N GLY A 49 0.06 9.19 4.71
CA GLY A 49 1.26 8.53 5.25
C GLY A 49 1.05 7.07 5.69
N SER A 50 -0.04 6.43 5.31
CA SER A 50 -0.34 5.05 5.73
C SER A 50 0.45 4.02 4.90
N VAL A 51 0.83 2.90 5.53
CA VAL A 51 1.46 1.76 4.85
C VAL A 51 0.53 0.56 4.94
N VAL A 52 -0.16 0.27 3.84
CA VAL A 52 -1.14 -0.81 3.74
C VAL A 52 -0.42 -2.13 3.47
N THR A 53 -0.25 -2.92 4.52
CA THR A 53 0.44 -4.22 4.49
C THR A 53 -0.50 -5.42 4.42
N LYS A 54 -1.81 -5.21 4.61
CA LYS A 54 -2.85 -6.24 4.60
C LYS A 54 -4.12 -5.70 3.94
N SER A 55 -4.93 -6.59 3.36
CA SER A 55 -6.22 -6.23 2.76
C SER A 55 -7.14 -5.52 3.77
N ILE A 56 -7.87 -4.52 3.28
CA ILE A 56 -8.74 -3.66 4.07
C ILE A 56 -10.19 -3.91 3.66
N PRO A 57 -11.08 -4.27 4.60
CA PRO A 57 -12.49 -4.50 4.29
C PRO A 57 -13.16 -3.19 3.84
N GLY A 58 -14.24 -3.31 3.06
CA GLY A 58 -15.03 -2.16 2.62
C GLY A 58 -15.71 -1.42 3.78
N GLY A 59 -16.08 -0.16 3.56
CA GLY A 59 -16.85 0.65 4.51
C GLY A 59 -16.08 0.99 5.79
N CYS A 60 -14.81 1.37 5.68
CA CYS A 60 -14.01 1.69 6.86
C CYS A 60 -12.94 2.76 6.61
N ILE A 61 -12.38 3.27 7.71
CA ILE A 61 -11.22 4.16 7.71
C ILE A 61 -10.03 3.38 8.28
N ALA A 62 -8.93 3.32 7.53
CA ALA A 62 -7.68 2.70 7.95
C ALA A 62 -6.51 3.69 7.89
N VAL A 63 -5.67 3.71 8.93
CA VAL A 63 -4.53 4.64 9.05
C VAL A 63 -3.29 3.99 9.66
N GLY A 64 -2.12 4.59 9.43
CA GLY A 64 -0.87 4.29 10.12
C GLY A 64 0.08 3.37 9.35
N ASN A 65 1.21 3.05 9.98
CA ASN A 65 2.22 2.12 9.48
C ASN A 65 2.53 1.08 10.57
N PRO A 66 1.99 -0.15 10.50
CA PRO A 66 1.09 -0.67 9.45
C PRO A 66 -0.33 -0.09 9.55
N ALA A 67 -1.02 0.03 8.42
CA ALA A 67 -2.38 0.55 8.35
C ALA A 67 -3.36 -0.36 9.10
N ARG A 68 -4.17 0.21 10.00
CA ARG A 68 -5.20 -0.50 10.79
C ARG A 68 -6.53 0.22 10.70
N VAL A 69 -7.61 -0.56 10.68
CA VAL A 69 -8.98 -0.02 10.73
C VAL A 69 -9.20 0.66 12.08
N ILE A 70 -9.57 1.93 12.05
CA ILE A 70 -9.86 2.73 13.24
C ILE A 70 -11.35 3.06 13.39
N LYS A 71 -12.12 2.95 12.29
CA LYS A 71 -13.55 3.30 12.26
C LYS A 71 -14.28 2.56 11.14
N LYS A 72 -15.53 2.17 11.37
CA LYS A 72 -16.47 1.74 10.32
C LYS A 72 -17.31 2.93 9.84
N LEU A 73 -17.58 2.99 8.54
CA LEU A 73 -18.38 4.03 7.87
C LEU A 73 -19.84 3.63 7.78
#